data_AF-A0A9P5L0P2-F1
#
_entry.id   AF-A0A9P5L0P2-F1
#
_cell.length_a   1.000
_cell.length_b   1.000
_cell.length_c   1.000
_cell.angle_alpha   90.00
_cell.angle_beta   90.00
_cell.angle_gamma   90.00
#
_symmetry.space_group_name_H-M   'P 1'
#
loop_
_entity.id
_entity.type
_entity.pdbx_description
1 polymer ?
#
loop_
_entity_poly.entity_id
_entity_poly.type
_entity_poly.pdbx_seq_one_letter_code
_entity_poly.pdbx_strand_id
1 'polypeptide(L)'
;MVFFLTLAYIAISIDASGLIRYLAFKVLQKAGKVGHRLFFYLFVFFFGLGSFIGNDPIILSGTAFLAYMTRVSSNIVHPRAWIHSQFAIANIASAILVSSNPTNLVLAGAFKIKFIVYTANMIVPVVVTAVVLFPFLLYIIFADESLIPLSITMHELSEDQKKKPPVNPNIPHARGTAEEKEETDDKEGKQLSLEEIMNPFLDKKGASFGGLIMAATLITLLAINASGKENPVFWVTLPAAFVMFCWDLAFGWLHRHSTREIAARGRREVENAQAEREMRKLEEQQALPANMDPETLGLEQSEQYDATGLRHGSEHTDDDISLESPNSDIASKKPYLECGTQFSLSVPVDKEKFPELQPPGGVVMDSKKPARASSPEALDSRQTTDTTTDEEKRGYPYHQDNGPRTLASLAGDIYRWSQETFPTVTVVVSHMPFALVPFAFTMFILVQALVTKGWVPVFAYGWDHWVEKTGTVGSIGGMGFLSVILCNFAGTNIGTTILLSRVIQAWQKIHEVSGIPISDRTWWATIYSMALGVNYGAFSTAFSASLAGLLWRDILARKHIRVGSLEFARVNLPIIAISMVVGCAVLAGEVYIVRSDSPHLSA
;
A
#
# COMPACT_ATOMS: atom_id res chain seq x y z
N MET A 1 -0.28 -13.41 -12.98
CA MET A 1 0.77 -12.88 -12.10
C MET A 1 1.92 -12.23 -12.86
N VAL A 2 2.72 -12.94 -13.67
CA VAL A 2 3.86 -12.35 -14.43
C VAL A 2 3.47 -11.07 -15.19
N PHE A 3 2.34 -11.08 -15.91
CA PHE A 3 1.77 -9.90 -16.58
C PHE A 3 1.63 -8.66 -15.65
N PHE A 4 1.06 -8.84 -14.45
CA PHE A 4 0.87 -7.73 -13.51
C PHE A 4 2.17 -7.24 -12.89
N LEU A 5 3.08 -8.14 -12.49
CA LEU A 5 4.38 -7.75 -11.95
C LEU A 5 5.22 -6.97 -12.98
N THR A 6 5.13 -7.34 -14.25
CA THR A 6 5.88 -6.70 -15.35
C THR A 6 5.27 -5.36 -15.76
N LEU A 7 3.93 -5.26 -15.87
CA LEU A 7 3.26 -3.98 -16.10
C LEU A 7 3.44 -3.00 -14.91
N ALA A 8 3.38 -3.51 -13.68
CA ALA A 8 3.64 -2.72 -12.47
C ALA A 8 5.10 -2.24 -12.41
N TYR A 9 6.09 -3.05 -12.79
CA TYR A 9 7.50 -2.61 -12.87
C TYR A 9 7.64 -1.39 -13.79
N ILE A 10 7.10 -1.47 -15.02
CA ILE A 10 7.15 -0.38 -16.00
C ILE A 10 6.48 0.89 -15.42
N ALA A 11 5.30 0.74 -14.79
CA ALA A 11 4.56 1.88 -14.27
C ALA A 11 5.22 2.53 -13.04
N ILE A 12 5.75 1.74 -12.10
CA ILE A 12 6.43 2.25 -10.89
C ILE A 12 7.77 2.90 -11.27
N SER A 13 8.49 2.39 -12.28
CA SER A 13 9.73 3.04 -12.75
C SER A 13 9.46 4.38 -13.46
N ILE A 14 8.33 4.50 -14.19
CA ILE A 14 7.87 5.79 -14.71
C ILE A 14 7.57 6.78 -13.56
N ASP A 15 6.97 6.34 -12.45
CA ASP A 15 6.75 7.22 -11.28
C ASP A 15 8.07 7.60 -10.57
N ALA A 16 8.98 6.63 -10.41
CA ALA A 16 10.31 6.84 -9.83
C ALA A 16 11.16 7.84 -10.63
N SER A 17 10.95 7.96 -11.96
CA SER A 17 11.57 9.01 -12.78
C SER A 17 11.15 10.45 -12.41
N GLY A 18 10.12 10.62 -11.57
CA GLY A 18 9.56 11.90 -11.17
C GLY A 18 8.53 12.49 -12.14
N LEU A 19 8.26 11.81 -13.28
CA LEU A 19 7.36 12.29 -14.32
C LEU A 19 5.97 12.69 -13.78
N ILE A 20 5.39 11.88 -12.90
CA ILE A 20 4.03 12.12 -12.40
C ILE A 20 3.99 13.31 -11.43
N ARG A 21 5.04 13.50 -10.60
CA ARG A 21 5.20 14.68 -9.73
C ARG A 21 5.36 15.97 -10.55
N TYR A 22 6.21 15.93 -11.58
CA TYR A 22 6.39 17.05 -12.51
C TYR A 22 5.10 17.41 -13.26
N LEU A 23 4.35 16.41 -13.72
CA LEU A 23 3.04 16.62 -14.36
C LEU A 23 2.03 17.23 -13.37
N ALA A 24 2.02 16.82 -12.10
CA ALA A 24 1.15 17.38 -11.06
C ALA A 24 1.33 18.90 -10.93
N PHE A 25 2.57 19.34 -10.69
CA PHE A 25 2.92 20.76 -10.55
C PHE A 25 2.55 21.57 -11.80
N LYS A 26 2.85 21.03 -12.98
CA LYS A 26 2.57 21.67 -14.27
C LYS A 26 1.07 21.77 -14.60
N VAL A 27 0.28 20.77 -14.19
CA VAL A 27 -1.19 20.80 -14.31
C VAL A 27 -1.77 21.84 -13.35
N LEU A 28 -1.33 21.86 -12.09
CA LEU A 28 -1.81 22.80 -11.08
C LEU A 28 -1.55 24.26 -11.49
N GLN A 29 -0.31 24.58 -11.90
CA GLN A 29 0.07 25.91 -12.43
C GLN A 29 -0.81 26.36 -13.61
N LYS A 30 -1.18 25.44 -14.52
CA LYS A 30 -1.92 25.78 -15.74
C LYS A 30 -3.44 25.83 -15.56
N ALA A 31 -4.00 25.05 -14.63
CA ALA A 31 -5.45 24.82 -14.51
C ALA A 31 -6.09 25.31 -13.20
N GLY A 32 -5.32 25.57 -12.12
CA GLY A 32 -5.83 25.92 -10.78
C GLY A 32 -6.75 27.15 -10.71
N LYS A 33 -6.72 28.04 -11.71
CA LYS A 33 -7.59 29.23 -11.83
C LYS A 33 -9.10 28.96 -11.82
N VAL A 34 -9.53 27.70 -12.04
CA VAL A 34 -10.93 27.28 -11.90
C VAL A 34 -10.94 25.86 -11.30
N GLY A 35 -11.17 25.74 -10.00
CA GLY A 35 -10.98 24.48 -9.25
C GLY A 35 -11.95 23.37 -9.66
N HIS A 36 -13.23 23.68 -9.89
CA HIS A 36 -14.20 22.73 -10.48
C HIS A 36 -13.75 22.18 -11.84
N ARG A 37 -13.06 22.99 -12.66
CA ARG A 37 -12.54 22.57 -13.97
C ARG A 37 -11.26 21.75 -13.83
N LEU A 38 -10.41 22.03 -12.83
CA LEU A 38 -9.31 21.13 -12.47
C LEU A 38 -9.83 19.77 -11.99
N PHE A 39 -10.87 19.76 -11.16
CA PHE A 39 -11.54 18.54 -10.69
C PHE A 39 -12.07 17.70 -11.85
N PHE A 40 -12.75 18.33 -12.83
CA PHE A 40 -13.14 17.67 -14.08
C PHE A 40 -11.95 17.11 -14.87
N TYR A 41 -10.91 17.91 -15.10
CA TYR A 41 -9.74 17.45 -15.86
C TYR A 41 -8.99 16.31 -15.17
N LEU A 42 -8.87 16.31 -13.84
CA LEU A 42 -8.25 15.22 -13.09
C LEU A 42 -9.14 13.97 -13.07
N PHE A 43 -10.46 14.11 -12.94
CA PHE A 43 -11.40 12.99 -13.04
C PHE A 43 -11.30 12.29 -14.42
N VAL A 44 -11.34 13.06 -15.51
CA VAL A 44 -11.19 12.54 -16.88
C VAL A 44 -9.79 11.95 -17.12
N PHE A 45 -8.74 12.56 -16.56
CA PHE A 45 -7.36 12.04 -16.62
C PHE A 45 -7.22 10.69 -15.91
N PHE A 46 -7.69 10.57 -14.66
CA PHE A 46 -7.64 9.30 -13.92
C PHE A 46 -8.56 8.23 -14.52
N PHE A 47 -9.70 8.60 -15.10
CA PHE A 47 -10.53 7.69 -15.90
C PHE A 47 -9.78 7.16 -17.13
N GLY A 48 -9.20 8.07 -17.92
CA GLY A 48 -8.45 7.73 -19.13
C GLY A 48 -7.26 6.82 -18.83
N LEU A 49 -6.43 7.17 -17.85
CA LEU A 49 -5.33 6.31 -17.42
C LEU A 49 -5.84 4.97 -16.86
N GLY A 50 -6.91 4.95 -16.05
CA GLY A 50 -7.43 3.74 -15.41
C GLY A 50 -7.95 2.71 -16.42
N SER A 51 -8.49 3.19 -17.54
CA SER A 51 -8.92 2.36 -18.66
C SER A 51 -7.75 1.60 -19.30
N PHE A 52 -6.58 2.25 -19.48
CA PHE A 52 -5.44 1.69 -20.24
C PHE A 52 -4.32 1.07 -19.39
N ILE A 53 -3.95 1.71 -18.27
CA ILE A 53 -2.81 1.30 -17.42
C ILE A 53 -3.28 0.40 -16.27
N GLY A 54 -4.53 0.55 -15.83
CA GLY A 54 -5.11 -0.15 -14.69
C GLY A 54 -5.12 0.66 -13.39
N ASN A 55 -5.88 0.15 -12.42
CA ASN A 55 -6.16 0.84 -11.16
C ASN A 55 -4.92 0.95 -10.25
N ASP A 56 -4.15 -0.13 -10.08
CA ASP A 56 -3.07 -0.18 -9.06
C ASP A 56 -1.99 0.91 -9.27
N PRO A 57 -1.41 1.12 -10.47
CA PRO A 57 -0.38 2.16 -10.66
C PRO A 57 -0.87 3.60 -10.43
N ILE A 58 -2.16 3.85 -10.69
CA ILE A 58 -2.78 5.17 -10.53
C ILE A 58 -3.15 5.40 -9.08
N ILE A 59 -3.45 4.34 -8.33
CA ILE A 59 -3.67 4.42 -6.88
C ILE A 59 -2.33 4.56 -6.14
N LEU A 60 -1.22 4.02 -6.66
CA LEU A 60 0.12 4.35 -6.16
C LEU A 60 0.47 5.83 -6.38
N SER A 61 0.50 6.26 -7.65
CA SER A 61 1.02 7.59 -8.03
C SER A 61 0.02 8.73 -7.90
N GLY A 62 -1.24 8.51 -8.26
CA GLY A 62 -2.34 9.48 -8.21
C GLY A 62 -2.81 9.83 -6.79
N THR A 63 -2.76 8.88 -5.85
CA THR A 63 -3.03 9.17 -4.42
C THR A 63 -1.96 10.11 -3.86
N ALA A 64 -0.69 9.85 -4.15
CA ALA A 64 0.43 10.71 -3.75
C ALA A 64 0.35 12.09 -4.42
N PHE A 65 0.13 12.14 -5.75
CA PHE A 65 -0.15 13.36 -6.52
C PHE A 65 -1.20 14.23 -5.83
N LEU A 66 -2.34 13.64 -5.44
CA LEU A 66 -3.45 14.41 -4.89
C LEU A 66 -3.19 14.88 -3.46
N ALA A 67 -2.65 14.01 -2.59
CA ALA A 67 -2.22 14.41 -1.24
C ALA A 67 -1.24 15.59 -1.28
N TYR A 68 -0.28 15.56 -2.22
CA TYR A 68 0.65 16.65 -2.46
C TYR A 68 -0.05 17.92 -3.00
N MET A 69 -0.88 17.80 -4.03
CA MET A 69 -1.62 18.92 -4.65
C MET A 69 -2.51 19.65 -3.63
N THR A 70 -3.23 18.91 -2.79
CA THR A 70 -4.09 19.49 -1.76
C THR A 70 -3.29 20.13 -0.62
N ARG A 71 -2.10 19.60 -0.29
CA ARG A 71 -1.20 20.19 0.73
C ARG A 71 -0.57 21.51 0.27
N VAL A 72 -0.34 21.70 -1.02
CA VAL A 72 0.11 22.97 -1.63
C VAL A 72 -1.03 24.00 -1.77
N SER A 73 -2.29 23.56 -1.73
CA SER A 73 -3.47 24.39 -1.94
C SER A 73 -3.95 25.02 -0.63
N SER A 74 -3.71 26.32 -0.44
CA SER A 74 -3.97 27.03 0.81
C SER A 74 -5.45 27.19 1.19
N ASN A 75 -6.36 26.82 0.29
CA ASN A 75 -7.81 26.91 0.45
C ASN A 75 -8.58 25.58 0.28
N ILE A 76 -7.90 24.44 0.31
CA ILE A 76 -8.54 23.11 0.39
C ILE A 76 -8.42 22.59 1.82
N VAL A 77 -9.54 22.57 2.56
CA VAL A 77 -9.54 22.25 4.00
C VAL A 77 -9.35 20.76 4.27
N HIS A 78 -9.95 19.90 3.44
CA HIS A 78 -9.77 18.45 3.57
C HIS A 78 -9.71 17.76 2.20
N PRO A 79 -8.73 16.88 1.95
CA PRO A 79 -8.50 16.34 0.62
C PRO A 79 -9.50 15.24 0.19
N ARG A 80 -10.47 14.90 1.06
CA ARG A 80 -11.46 13.83 0.87
C ARG A 80 -12.04 13.77 -0.54
N ALA A 81 -12.52 14.90 -1.06
CA ALA A 81 -13.22 14.94 -2.35
C ALA A 81 -12.34 14.47 -3.51
N TRP A 82 -11.10 14.93 -3.57
CA TRP A 82 -10.16 14.60 -4.63
C TRP A 82 -9.75 13.13 -4.56
N ILE A 83 -9.31 12.69 -3.39
CA ILE A 83 -8.67 11.38 -3.22
C ILE A 83 -9.70 10.24 -3.30
N HIS A 84 -10.91 10.40 -2.72
CA HIS A 84 -11.98 9.41 -2.90
C HIS A 84 -12.50 9.36 -4.33
N SER A 85 -12.62 10.51 -5.02
CA SER A 85 -13.04 10.53 -6.43
C SER A 85 -12.02 9.85 -7.34
N GLN A 86 -10.72 10.05 -7.10
CA GLN A 86 -9.65 9.36 -7.83
C GLN A 86 -9.66 7.86 -7.57
N PHE A 87 -9.81 7.43 -6.31
CA PHE A 87 -9.86 6.02 -5.93
C PHE A 87 -11.08 5.30 -6.52
N ALA A 88 -12.25 5.95 -6.51
CA ALA A 88 -13.43 5.43 -7.19
C ALA A 88 -13.23 5.36 -8.71
N ILE A 89 -12.84 6.46 -9.36
CA ILE A 89 -12.80 6.50 -10.84
C ILE A 89 -11.70 5.61 -11.43
N ALA A 90 -10.58 5.41 -10.74
CA ALA A 90 -9.52 4.49 -11.18
C ALA A 90 -9.98 3.02 -11.17
N ASN A 91 -10.78 2.62 -10.16
CA ASN A 91 -11.36 1.28 -10.08
C ASN A 91 -12.58 1.10 -11.01
N ILE A 92 -13.37 2.16 -11.25
CA ILE A 92 -14.45 2.16 -12.26
C ILE A 92 -13.87 1.97 -13.65
N ALA A 93 -12.86 2.76 -14.01
CA ALA A 93 -12.26 2.75 -15.34
C ALA A 93 -11.51 1.46 -15.66
N SER A 94 -10.90 0.79 -14.68
CA SER A 94 -10.17 -0.46 -14.91
C SER A 94 -11.07 -1.62 -15.36
N ALA A 95 -12.39 -1.49 -15.23
CA ALA A 95 -13.38 -2.44 -15.76
C ALA A 95 -13.48 -2.49 -17.30
N ILE A 96 -12.91 -1.54 -18.04
CA ILE A 96 -13.07 -1.47 -19.52
C ILE A 96 -12.18 -2.49 -20.25
N LEU A 97 -10.96 -2.73 -19.79
CA LEU A 97 -10.00 -3.64 -20.45
C LEU A 97 -9.64 -4.82 -19.55
N VAL A 98 -9.52 -6.00 -20.15
CA VAL A 98 -9.07 -7.22 -19.44
C VAL A 98 -7.65 -7.08 -18.89
N SER A 99 -6.81 -6.27 -19.52
CA SER A 99 -5.45 -5.94 -19.07
C SER A 99 -5.40 -5.08 -17.81
N SER A 100 -6.45 -4.31 -17.52
CA SER A 100 -6.40 -3.19 -16.58
C SER A 100 -6.74 -3.56 -15.14
N ASN A 101 -7.19 -4.79 -14.87
CA ASN A 101 -7.46 -5.28 -13.51
C ASN A 101 -7.20 -6.81 -13.42
N PRO A 102 -6.53 -7.31 -12.36
CA PRO A 102 -6.40 -8.75 -12.09
C PRO A 102 -7.72 -9.53 -12.08
N THR A 103 -8.81 -8.91 -11.64
CA THR A 103 -10.16 -9.51 -11.67
C THR A 103 -10.60 -9.83 -13.10
N ASN A 104 -10.49 -8.88 -14.02
CA ASN A 104 -10.92 -9.05 -15.41
C ASN A 104 -10.18 -10.19 -16.11
N LEU A 105 -8.87 -10.33 -15.87
CA LEU A 105 -8.08 -11.42 -16.45
C LEU A 105 -8.48 -12.80 -15.90
N VAL A 106 -8.82 -12.90 -14.61
CA VAL A 106 -9.37 -14.13 -14.02
C VAL A 106 -10.74 -14.47 -14.62
N LEU A 107 -11.63 -13.48 -14.72
CA LEU A 107 -12.97 -13.61 -15.28
C LEU A 107 -12.94 -14.02 -16.76
N ALA A 108 -12.19 -13.29 -17.59
CA ALA A 108 -12.03 -13.59 -19.01
C ALA A 108 -11.40 -14.97 -19.24
N GLY A 109 -10.43 -15.37 -18.41
CA GLY A 109 -9.86 -16.71 -18.44
C GLY A 109 -10.86 -17.81 -18.03
N ALA A 110 -11.71 -17.55 -17.02
CA ALA A 110 -12.69 -18.52 -16.53
C ALA A 110 -13.82 -18.82 -17.52
N PHE A 111 -14.20 -17.87 -18.38
CA PHE A 111 -15.26 -18.01 -19.39
C PHE A 111 -14.74 -17.92 -20.84
N LYS A 112 -13.43 -18.05 -21.07
CA LYS A 112 -12.76 -17.95 -22.39
C LYS A 112 -13.13 -16.68 -23.20
N ILE A 113 -13.35 -15.54 -22.55
CA ILE A 113 -13.83 -14.32 -23.21
C ILE A 113 -12.66 -13.62 -23.92
N LYS A 114 -12.72 -13.51 -25.26
CA LYS A 114 -11.78 -12.69 -26.05
C LYS A 114 -11.85 -11.24 -25.58
N PHE A 115 -10.71 -10.59 -25.31
CA PHE A 115 -10.74 -9.32 -24.59
C PHE A 115 -11.46 -8.21 -25.37
N ILE A 116 -11.41 -8.24 -26.71
CA ILE A 116 -12.20 -7.33 -27.55
C ILE A 116 -13.73 -7.47 -27.33
N VAL A 117 -14.24 -8.69 -27.12
CA VAL A 117 -15.67 -8.95 -26.83
C VAL A 117 -16.00 -8.47 -25.42
N TYR A 118 -15.13 -8.72 -24.44
CA TYR A 118 -15.26 -8.17 -23.09
C TYR A 118 -15.34 -6.64 -23.11
N THR A 119 -14.35 -5.96 -23.71
CA THR A 119 -14.32 -4.51 -23.80
C THR A 119 -15.54 -3.93 -24.50
N ALA A 120 -16.01 -4.54 -25.58
CA ALA A 120 -17.18 -4.07 -26.31
C ALA A 120 -18.48 -4.06 -25.48
N ASN A 121 -18.65 -4.99 -24.53
CA ASN A 121 -19.85 -5.09 -23.67
C ASN A 121 -19.64 -4.41 -22.29
N MET A 122 -18.42 -3.93 -21.99
CA MET A 122 -18.08 -3.27 -20.72
C MET A 122 -17.89 -1.75 -20.88
N ILE A 123 -17.49 -1.28 -22.06
CA ILE A 123 -17.17 0.14 -22.27
C ILE A 123 -18.37 1.06 -22.07
N VAL A 124 -19.57 0.68 -22.53
CA VAL A 124 -20.77 1.52 -22.45
C VAL A 124 -21.26 1.70 -20.99
N PRO A 125 -21.54 0.64 -20.20
CA PRO A 125 -21.96 0.82 -18.81
C PRO A 125 -20.92 1.54 -17.96
N VAL A 126 -19.62 1.35 -18.22
CA VAL A 126 -18.55 2.03 -17.47
C VAL A 126 -18.41 3.51 -17.85
N VAL A 127 -18.46 3.86 -19.13
CA VAL A 127 -18.41 5.27 -19.58
C VAL A 127 -19.65 6.03 -19.11
N VAL A 128 -20.86 5.46 -19.23
CA VAL A 128 -22.07 6.14 -18.74
C VAL A 128 -22.05 6.28 -17.22
N THR A 129 -21.55 5.28 -16.48
CA THR A 129 -21.34 5.40 -15.03
C THR A 129 -20.40 6.54 -14.69
N ALA A 130 -19.26 6.68 -15.36
CA ALA A 130 -18.33 7.79 -15.15
C ALA A 130 -18.95 9.17 -15.45
N VAL A 131 -19.72 9.27 -16.54
CA VAL A 131 -20.41 10.50 -16.94
C VAL A 131 -21.49 10.93 -15.93
N VAL A 132 -22.27 9.99 -15.39
CA VAL A 132 -23.30 10.29 -14.38
C VAL A 132 -22.72 10.48 -12.98
N LEU A 133 -21.63 9.77 -12.65
CA LEU A 133 -20.96 9.90 -11.36
C LEU A 133 -20.30 11.26 -11.18
N PHE A 134 -19.70 11.85 -12.22
CA PHE A 134 -19.01 13.14 -12.12
C PHE A 134 -19.86 14.27 -11.49
N PRO A 135 -21.06 14.62 -12.00
CA PRO A 135 -21.90 15.65 -11.38
C PRO A 135 -22.43 15.22 -10.00
N PHE A 136 -22.60 13.92 -9.75
CA PHE A 136 -23.02 13.42 -8.43
C PHE A 136 -21.92 13.59 -7.37
N LEU A 137 -20.65 13.38 -7.74
CA LEU A 137 -19.49 13.70 -6.90
C LEU A 137 -19.41 15.21 -6.64
N LEU A 138 -19.47 16.02 -7.70
CA LEU A 138 -19.23 17.46 -7.61
C LEU A 138 -20.36 18.23 -6.91
N TYR A 139 -21.62 17.92 -7.19
CA TYR A 139 -22.78 18.73 -6.76
C TYR A 139 -23.66 18.06 -5.68
N ILE A 140 -23.37 16.81 -5.27
CA ILE A 140 -24.17 16.11 -4.25
C ILE A 140 -23.28 15.56 -3.13
N ILE A 141 -22.23 14.78 -3.42
CA ILE A 141 -21.37 14.17 -2.39
C ILE A 141 -20.34 15.18 -1.84
N PHE A 142 -19.74 16.01 -2.70
CA PHE A 142 -18.69 16.96 -2.36
C PHE A 142 -19.05 18.42 -2.74
N ALA A 143 -20.33 18.77 -2.63
CA ALA A 143 -20.88 20.11 -2.91
C ALA A 143 -20.36 21.24 -1.98
N ASP A 144 -19.54 20.89 -0.99
CA ASP A 144 -18.92 21.77 -0.01
C ASP A 144 -17.68 22.45 -0.63
N GLU A 145 -17.75 23.78 -0.80
CA GLU A 145 -16.66 24.57 -1.41
C GLU A 145 -15.33 24.47 -0.67
N SER A 146 -15.30 24.09 0.61
CA SER A 146 -14.04 23.85 1.34
C SER A 146 -13.26 22.63 0.83
N LEU A 147 -13.89 21.81 -0.02
CA LEU A 147 -13.32 20.61 -0.62
C LEU A 147 -12.93 20.83 -2.08
N ILE A 148 -13.83 21.44 -2.87
CA ILE A 148 -13.63 21.71 -4.31
C ILE A 148 -13.88 23.21 -4.57
N PRO A 149 -12.98 24.10 -4.12
CA PRO A 149 -13.19 25.54 -4.23
C PRO A 149 -13.27 26.01 -5.69
N LEU A 150 -13.96 27.13 -5.93
CA LEU A 150 -14.17 27.68 -7.27
C LEU A 150 -12.86 28.12 -7.96
N SER A 151 -11.86 28.55 -7.19
CA SER A 151 -10.48 28.80 -7.63
C SER A 151 -9.51 28.24 -6.57
N ILE A 152 -8.38 27.69 -7.00
CA ILE A 152 -7.38 27.12 -6.08
C ILE A 152 -6.20 28.08 -5.94
N THR A 153 -5.91 28.48 -4.70
CA THR A 153 -4.74 29.31 -4.36
C THR A 153 -3.62 28.40 -3.89
N MET A 154 -2.45 28.51 -4.52
CA MET A 154 -1.24 27.81 -4.07
C MET A 154 -0.52 28.66 -3.01
N HIS A 155 0.20 28.01 -2.10
CA HIS A 155 1.32 28.66 -1.41
C HIS A 155 2.39 29.09 -2.43
N GLU A 156 3.13 30.16 -2.12
CA GLU A 156 4.28 30.60 -2.92
C GLU A 156 5.60 30.28 -2.20
N LEU A 157 6.55 29.68 -2.92
CA LEU A 157 7.94 29.56 -2.44
C LEU A 157 8.65 30.92 -2.45
N SER A 158 9.63 31.08 -1.57
CA SER A 158 10.57 32.21 -1.68
C SER A 158 11.45 32.08 -2.93
N GLU A 159 12.01 33.19 -3.41
CA GLU A 159 12.88 33.19 -4.60
C GLU A 159 14.14 32.33 -4.42
N ASP A 160 14.61 32.12 -3.20
CA ASP A 160 15.81 31.31 -2.94
C ASP A 160 15.51 29.81 -2.88
N GLN A 161 14.30 29.43 -2.46
CA GLN A 161 13.81 28.05 -2.59
C GLN A 161 13.63 27.66 -4.06
N LYS A 162 13.07 28.56 -4.90
CA LYS A 162 12.91 28.36 -6.35
C LYS A 162 14.24 28.17 -7.10
N LYS A 163 15.37 28.63 -6.54
CA LYS A 163 16.71 28.53 -7.14
C LYS A 163 17.45 27.24 -6.79
N LYS A 164 17.02 26.48 -5.76
CA LYS A 164 17.70 25.22 -5.40
C LYS A 164 17.52 24.18 -6.53
N PRO A 165 18.55 23.36 -6.83
CA PRO A 165 18.38 22.26 -7.78
C PRO A 165 17.44 21.19 -7.18
N PRO A 166 16.51 20.61 -7.96
CA PRO A 166 15.65 19.54 -7.47
C PRO A 166 16.46 18.27 -7.21
N VAL A 167 16.34 17.72 -6.01
CA VAL A 167 17.09 16.54 -5.56
C VAL A 167 16.31 15.26 -5.86
N ASN A 168 17.00 14.18 -6.26
CA ASN A 168 16.36 12.90 -6.56
C ASN A 168 15.85 12.21 -5.27
N PRO A 169 14.52 12.06 -5.08
CA PRO A 169 13.94 11.51 -3.85
C PRO A 169 14.10 10.00 -3.70
N ASN A 170 14.70 9.32 -4.70
CA ASN A 170 14.97 7.88 -4.65
C ASN A 170 16.36 7.57 -4.06
N ILE A 171 17.21 8.59 -3.83
CA ILE A 171 18.54 8.44 -3.23
C ILE A 171 18.40 8.59 -1.70
N PRO A 172 18.93 7.67 -0.88
CA PRO A 172 18.80 7.75 0.58
C PRO A 172 19.57 8.95 1.17
N HIS A 173 18.97 9.65 2.12
CA HIS A 173 19.53 10.83 2.80
C HIS A 173 19.85 12.02 1.89
N ALA A 174 19.36 12.06 0.65
CA ALA A 174 19.79 13.02 -0.36
C ALA A 174 19.54 14.50 -0.02
N ARG A 175 18.69 14.80 0.98
CA ARG A 175 18.43 16.15 1.52
C ARG A 175 18.89 16.31 2.98
N GLY A 176 19.68 15.37 3.49
CA GLY A 176 20.32 15.43 4.81
C GLY A 176 19.31 15.60 5.94
N THR A 177 19.56 16.59 6.81
CA THR A 177 18.70 16.90 7.96
C THR A 177 17.27 17.29 7.61
N ALA A 178 16.99 17.67 6.36
CA ALA A 178 15.63 18.02 5.93
C ALA A 178 14.69 16.81 5.91
N GLU A 179 15.21 15.58 5.73
CA GLU A 179 14.38 14.36 5.76
C GLU A 179 13.88 14.08 7.17
N GLU A 180 14.75 14.12 8.19
CA GLU A 180 14.33 14.00 9.60
C GLU A 180 13.35 15.12 10.00
N LYS A 181 13.59 16.35 9.55
CA LYS A 181 12.70 17.49 9.82
C LYS A 181 11.36 17.39 9.11
N GLU A 182 11.25 16.64 8.01
CA GLU A 182 9.98 16.40 7.31
C GLU A 182 9.09 15.36 7.98
N GLU A 183 9.67 14.47 8.81
CA GLU A 183 8.90 13.52 9.61
C GLU A 183 8.27 14.16 10.86
N THR A 184 8.76 15.32 11.34
CA THR A 184 8.09 16.07 12.41
C THR A 184 6.88 16.84 11.89
N ASP A 185 5.78 16.84 12.64
CA ASP A 185 4.54 17.51 12.25
C ASP A 185 4.57 19.04 12.47
N ASP A 186 5.78 19.61 12.62
CA ASP A 186 6.00 21.03 12.89
C ASP A 186 5.89 21.91 11.64
N LYS A 187 5.90 23.23 11.87
CA LYS A 187 5.84 24.23 10.80
C LYS A 187 7.04 24.13 9.83
N GLU A 188 8.23 23.79 10.32
CA GLU A 188 9.40 23.60 9.45
C GLU A 188 9.26 22.37 8.54
N GLY A 189 8.89 21.20 9.09
CA GLY A 189 8.66 19.99 8.30
C GLY A 189 7.56 20.17 7.25
N LYS A 190 6.49 20.88 7.61
CA LYS A 190 5.42 21.29 6.68
C LYS A 190 5.92 22.22 5.57
N GLN A 191 6.90 23.11 5.83
CA GLN A 191 7.51 23.96 4.81
C GLN A 191 8.54 23.24 3.93
N LEU A 192 9.40 22.39 4.50
CA LEU A 192 10.40 21.61 3.74
C LEU A 192 9.72 20.66 2.76
N SER A 193 8.65 19.99 3.19
CA SER A 193 7.87 19.10 2.33
C SER A 193 7.07 19.87 1.27
N LEU A 194 6.61 21.10 1.54
CA LEU A 194 6.09 21.99 0.50
C LEU A 194 7.15 22.35 -0.54
N GLU A 195 8.40 22.56 -0.12
CA GLU A 195 9.53 22.83 -1.01
C GLU A 195 9.87 21.62 -1.92
N GLU A 196 9.80 20.38 -1.41
CA GLU A 196 9.94 19.15 -2.23
C GLU A 196 8.89 19.11 -3.36
N ILE A 197 7.63 19.39 -3.03
CA ILE A 197 6.49 19.27 -3.95
C ILE A 197 6.55 20.35 -5.04
N MET A 198 6.94 21.56 -4.67
CA MET A 198 6.96 22.72 -5.55
C MET A 198 8.23 22.83 -6.40
N ASN A 199 9.24 21.99 -6.15
CA ASN A 199 10.44 21.85 -6.99
C ASN A 199 10.67 20.37 -7.39
N PRO A 200 9.77 19.77 -8.21
CA PRO A 200 9.76 18.34 -8.45
C PRO A 200 10.94 17.88 -9.31
N PHE A 201 11.67 16.86 -8.82
CA PHE A 201 12.66 16.14 -9.60
C PHE A 201 12.06 15.46 -10.85
N LEU A 202 12.85 15.42 -11.93
CA LEU A 202 12.49 14.77 -13.18
C LEU A 202 13.72 14.25 -13.92
N ASP A 203 13.93 12.92 -13.95
CA ASP A 203 14.78 12.32 -14.97
C ASP A 203 14.05 12.28 -16.30
N LYS A 204 14.33 13.28 -17.14
CA LYS A 204 13.80 13.39 -18.50
C LYS A 204 14.14 12.19 -19.39
N LYS A 205 15.23 11.45 -19.12
CA LYS A 205 15.64 10.31 -19.94
C LYS A 205 14.82 9.06 -19.60
N GLY A 206 14.81 8.62 -18.34
CA GLY A 206 13.98 7.53 -17.85
C GLY A 206 12.49 7.77 -18.06
N ALA A 207 12.00 8.99 -17.81
CA ALA A 207 10.60 9.36 -18.07
C ALA A 207 10.21 9.16 -19.54
N SER A 208 11.06 9.59 -20.49
CA SER A 208 10.79 9.45 -21.92
C SER A 208 10.90 7.99 -22.38
N PHE A 209 11.91 7.27 -21.90
CA PHE A 209 12.15 5.86 -22.25
C PHE A 209 11.03 4.95 -21.72
N GLY A 210 10.68 5.08 -20.44
CA GLY A 210 9.56 4.36 -19.83
C GLY A 210 8.21 4.69 -20.46
N GLY A 211 7.95 5.98 -20.75
CA GLY A 211 6.73 6.40 -21.45
C GLY A 211 6.59 5.75 -22.83
N LEU A 212 7.69 5.68 -23.61
CA LEU A 212 7.71 4.98 -24.90
C LEU A 212 7.50 3.48 -24.75
N ILE A 213 8.15 2.82 -23.78
CA ILE A 213 7.96 1.39 -23.49
C ILE A 213 6.51 1.10 -23.10
N MET A 214 5.91 1.89 -22.21
CA MET A 214 4.51 1.71 -21.80
C MET A 214 3.56 1.88 -22.99
N ALA A 215 3.73 2.94 -23.79
CA ALA A 215 2.91 3.16 -24.98
C ALA A 215 3.04 1.99 -25.99
N ALA A 216 4.26 1.58 -26.34
CA ALA A 216 4.50 0.46 -27.25
C ALA A 216 3.93 -0.86 -26.70
N THR A 217 4.04 -1.11 -25.39
CA THR A 217 3.48 -2.28 -24.71
C THR A 217 1.96 -2.30 -24.84
N LEU A 218 1.27 -1.22 -24.44
CA LEU A 218 -0.19 -1.14 -24.47
C LEU A 218 -0.75 -1.24 -25.90
N ILE A 219 -0.11 -0.57 -26.87
CA ILE A 219 -0.49 -0.67 -28.29
C ILE A 219 -0.31 -2.10 -28.80
N THR A 220 0.79 -2.77 -28.46
CA THR A 220 1.05 -4.16 -28.88
C THR A 220 0.07 -5.14 -28.25
N LEU A 221 -0.30 -4.94 -26.97
CA LEU A 221 -1.32 -5.74 -26.29
C LEU A 221 -2.70 -5.60 -26.97
N LEU A 222 -3.11 -4.37 -27.28
CA LEU A 222 -4.36 -4.11 -28.00
C LEU A 222 -4.34 -4.74 -29.41
N ALA A 223 -3.22 -4.62 -30.14
CA ALA A 223 -3.06 -5.16 -31.49
C ALA A 223 -3.06 -6.70 -31.54
N ILE A 224 -2.36 -7.38 -30.63
CA ILE A 224 -2.34 -8.86 -30.57
C ILE A 224 -3.70 -9.42 -30.18
N ASN A 225 -4.39 -8.78 -29.22
CA ASN A 225 -5.78 -9.10 -28.89
C ASN A 225 -6.71 -8.92 -30.11
N ALA A 226 -6.60 -7.79 -30.83
CA ALA A 226 -7.38 -7.53 -32.04
C ALA A 226 -7.07 -8.53 -33.17
N SER A 227 -5.85 -9.08 -33.24
CA SER A 227 -5.49 -10.11 -34.24
C SER A 227 -6.06 -11.50 -33.94
N GLY A 228 -6.80 -11.69 -32.84
CA GLY A 228 -7.48 -12.93 -32.50
C GLY A 228 -6.58 -14.13 -32.15
N LYS A 229 -5.28 -13.90 -31.92
CA LYS A 229 -4.33 -14.94 -31.52
C LYS A 229 -4.25 -15.01 -30.00
N GLU A 230 -4.51 -16.18 -29.43
CA GLU A 230 -4.51 -16.41 -27.97
C GLU A 230 -3.10 -16.57 -27.39
N ASN A 231 -2.22 -15.61 -27.71
CA ASN A 231 -0.88 -15.53 -27.13
C ASN A 231 -0.98 -15.05 -25.66
N PRO A 232 -0.26 -15.66 -24.71
CA PRO A 232 -0.27 -15.21 -23.32
C PRO A 232 0.20 -13.75 -23.18
N VAL A 233 -0.63 -12.91 -22.56
CA VAL A 233 -0.44 -11.45 -22.41
C VAL A 233 0.97 -11.05 -21.93
N PHE A 234 1.59 -11.88 -21.07
CA PHE A 234 2.93 -11.64 -20.54
C PHE A 234 4.05 -11.73 -21.58
N TRP A 235 3.82 -12.31 -22.77
CA TRP A 235 4.81 -12.36 -23.85
C TRP A 235 5.18 -10.97 -24.38
N VAL A 236 4.33 -9.96 -24.17
CA VAL A 236 4.61 -8.55 -24.51
C VAL A 236 5.20 -7.82 -23.30
N THR A 237 4.58 -7.95 -22.12
CA THR A 237 4.99 -7.17 -20.95
C THR A 237 6.29 -7.64 -20.32
N LEU A 238 6.62 -8.94 -20.37
CA LEU A 238 7.86 -9.46 -19.79
C LEU A 238 9.12 -8.96 -20.55
N PRO A 239 9.21 -9.03 -21.89
CA PRO A 239 10.32 -8.39 -22.62
C PRO A 239 10.36 -6.87 -22.41
N ALA A 240 9.21 -6.19 -22.40
CA ALA A 240 9.15 -4.74 -22.18
C ALA A 240 9.69 -4.33 -20.79
N ALA A 241 9.26 -5.03 -19.74
CA ALA A 241 9.74 -4.80 -18.38
C ALA A 241 11.21 -5.21 -18.20
N PHE A 242 11.67 -6.26 -18.88
CA PHE A 242 13.08 -6.65 -18.87
C PHE A 242 13.98 -5.61 -19.54
N VAL A 243 13.57 -5.06 -20.69
CA VAL A 243 14.28 -3.96 -21.36
C VAL A 243 14.33 -2.72 -20.46
N MET A 244 13.23 -2.41 -19.75
CA MET A 244 13.21 -1.29 -18.80
C MET A 244 14.10 -1.55 -17.57
N PHE A 245 14.06 -2.75 -17.00
CA PHE A 245 14.95 -3.16 -15.90
C PHE A 245 16.44 -3.09 -16.29
N CYS A 246 16.79 -3.52 -17.50
CA CYS A 246 18.15 -3.38 -18.03
C CYS A 246 18.56 -1.91 -18.22
N TRP A 247 17.63 -1.04 -18.64
CA TRP A 247 17.86 0.41 -18.72
C TRP A 247 18.08 1.02 -17.33
N ASP A 248 17.21 0.72 -16.36
CA ASP A 248 17.29 1.29 -15.01
C ASP A 248 18.57 0.83 -14.27
N LEU A 249 18.98 -0.43 -14.46
CA LEU A 249 20.29 -0.93 -14.01
C LEU A 249 21.45 -0.20 -14.69
N ALA A 250 21.44 -0.08 -16.02
CA ALA A 250 22.52 0.58 -16.76
C ALA A 250 22.63 2.08 -16.41
N PHE A 251 21.49 2.76 -16.26
CA PHE A 251 21.41 4.15 -15.88
C PHE A 251 21.93 4.37 -14.45
N GLY A 252 21.53 3.52 -13.48
CA GLY A 252 22.10 3.53 -12.13
C GLY A 252 23.60 3.29 -12.15
N TRP A 253 24.06 2.25 -12.85
CA TRP A 253 25.48 1.91 -12.95
C TRP A 253 26.35 3.03 -13.52
N LEU A 254 25.84 3.78 -14.52
CA LEU A 254 26.54 4.91 -15.11
C LEU A 254 26.65 6.11 -14.14
N HIS A 255 25.60 6.40 -13.37
CA HIS A 255 25.56 7.56 -12.46
C HIS A 255 26.00 7.23 -11.02
N ARG A 256 26.31 5.96 -10.71
CA ARG A 256 26.60 5.41 -9.37
C ARG A 256 27.56 6.22 -8.50
N HIS A 257 28.52 6.93 -9.10
CA HIS A 257 29.48 7.75 -8.37
C HIS A 257 28.83 9.02 -7.82
N SER A 258 27.99 9.68 -8.63
CA SER A 258 27.24 10.88 -8.21
C SER A 258 26.13 10.52 -7.20
N THR A 259 25.42 9.41 -7.39
CA THR A 259 24.37 8.98 -6.45
C THR A 259 24.95 8.61 -5.07
N ARG A 260 26.09 7.91 -5.04
CA ARG A 260 26.83 7.61 -3.80
C ARG A 260 27.39 8.87 -3.15
N GLU A 261 27.89 9.84 -3.91
CA GLU A 261 28.39 11.10 -3.33
C GLU A 261 27.26 11.89 -2.66
N ILE A 262 26.09 11.98 -3.30
CA ILE A 262 24.89 12.62 -2.73
C ILE A 262 24.47 11.91 -1.44
N ALA A 263 24.34 10.57 -1.44
CA ALA A 263 23.96 9.81 -0.25
C ALA A 263 24.99 9.91 0.89
N ALA A 264 26.29 9.90 0.58
CA ALA A 264 27.36 10.03 1.55
C ALA A 264 27.47 11.45 2.14
N ARG A 265 27.19 12.49 1.34
CA ARG A 265 27.10 13.88 1.82
C ARG A 265 25.89 14.04 2.74
N GLY A 266 24.74 13.56 2.30
CA GLY A 266 23.49 13.56 3.07
C GLY A 266 23.59 12.86 4.42
N ARG A 267 24.23 11.68 4.48
CA ARG A 267 24.52 11.00 5.75
C ARG A 267 25.37 11.85 6.69
N ARG A 268 26.46 12.47 6.21
CA ARG A 268 27.30 13.34 7.04
C ARG A 268 26.53 14.54 7.59
N GLU A 269 25.59 15.09 6.83
CA GLU A 269 24.72 16.18 7.31
C GLU A 269 23.79 15.70 8.44
N VAL A 270 23.25 14.48 8.35
CA VAL A 270 22.46 13.85 9.42
C VAL A 270 23.33 13.51 10.64
N GLU A 271 24.44 12.81 10.45
CA GLU A 271 25.41 12.40 11.49
C GLU A 271 25.91 13.62 12.28
N ASN A 272 26.33 14.69 11.59
CA ASN A 272 26.77 15.93 12.24
C ASN A 272 25.65 16.59 13.06
N ALA A 273 24.41 16.61 12.56
CA ALA A 273 23.29 17.22 13.28
C ALA A 273 22.76 16.36 14.44
N GLN A 274 22.88 15.03 14.35
CA GLN A 274 22.63 14.14 15.48
C GLN A 274 23.67 14.38 16.58
N ALA A 275 24.97 14.41 16.23
CA ALA A 275 26.04 14.77 17.16
C ALA A 275 25.87 16.17 17.77
N GLU A 276 25.43 17.17 16.99
CA GLU A 276 25.13 18.51 17.52
C GLU A 276 23.97 18.50 18.51
N ARG A 277 22.89 17.73 18.25
CA ARG A 277 21.78 17.55 19.19
C ARG A 277 22.22 16.82 20.47
N GLU A 278 23.14 15.87 20.37
CA GLU A 278 23.68 15.16 21.53
C GLU A 278 24.60 16.05 22.37
N MET A 279 25.48 16.83 21.73
CA MET A 279 26.28 17.85 22.44
C MET A 279 25.38 18.88 23.13
N ARG A 280 24.36 19.43 22.46
CA ARG A 280 23.40 20.35 23.09
C ARG A 280 22.67 19.73 24.29
N LYS A 281 22.26 18.46 24.21
CA LYS A 281 21.65 17.74 25.35
C LYS A 281 22.62 17.58 26.53
N LEU A 282 23.89 17.31 26.25
CA LEU A 282 24.94 17.21 27.28
C LEU A 282 25.24 18.58 27.90
N GLU A 283 25.27 19.64 27.09
CA GLU A 283 25.38 21.04 27.55
C GLU A 283 24.18 21.45 28.40
N GLU A 284 22.95 21.14 27.98
CA GLU A 284 21.72 21.38 28.75
C GLU A 284 21.71 20.61 30.07
N GLN A 285 22.18 19.35 30.10
CA GLN A 285 22.33 18.56 31.32
C GLN A 285 23.44 19.10 32.25
N GLN A 286 24.49 19.71 31.72
CA GLN A 286 25.56 20.36 32.49
C GLN A 286 25.22 21.80 32.92
N ALA A 287 24.27 22.45 32.23
CA ALA A 287 23.78 23.80 32.54
C ALA A 287 22.63 23.82 33.56
N LEU A 288 22.05 22.66 33.90
CA LEU A 288 21.22 22.52 35.10
C LEU A 288 22.05 22.88 36.33
N PRO A 289 21.65 23.88 37.15
CA PRO A 289 22.52 24.43 38.17
C PRO A 289 22.77 23.44 39.30
N ALA A 290 24.03 23.32 39.71
CA ALA A 290 24.45 22.58 40.90
C ALA A 290 24.06 23.32 42.20
N ASN A 291 22.75 23.44 42.45
CA ASN A 291 22.14 23.92 43.69
C ASN A 291 20.99 22.97 44.07
N MET A 292 21.33 21.84 44.67
CA MET A 292 20.46 21.16 45.62
C MET A 292 21.24 21.02 46.93
N ASP A 293 20.70 21.60 48.00
CA ASP A 293 21.30 21.53 49.34
C ASP A 293 21.27 20.09 49.87
N PRO A 294 22.27 19.66 50.67
CA PRO A 294 22.40 18.29 51.15
C PRO A 294 21.47 17.94 52.34
N GLU A 295 20.21 18.38 52.31
CA GLU A 295 19.17 18.07 53.32
C GLU A 295 17.87 17.49 52.72
N THR A 296 17.97 16.63 51.69
CA THR A 296 16.84 15.74 51.32
C THR A 296 17.28 14.39 50.75
N LEU A 297 18.34 13.78 51.32
CA LEU A 297 18.71 12.39 51.02
C LEU A 297 18.22 11.45 52.13
N GLY A 298 16.98 10.97 51.97
CA GLY A 298 16.31 10.09 52.91
C GLY A 298 15.38 9.11 52.21
N LEU A 299 15.97 8.06 51.61
CA LEU A 299 15.34 7.09 50.70
C LEU A 299 14.98 7.71 49.33
N GLU A 300 15.10 7.01 48.20
CA GLU A 300 15.34 5.57 47.97
C GLU A 300 16.70 5.29 47.27
N GLN A 301 17.17 4.04 47.34
CA GLN A 301 18.41 3.57 46.69
C GLN A 301 18.13 2.39 45.73
N SER A 302 19.09 2.17 44.83
CA SER A 302 19.30 0.95 44.01
C SER A 302 18.16 0.54 43.06
N GLU A 303 18.35 0.98 41.81
CA GLU A 303 18.28 0.15 40.60
C GLU A 303 17.99 -1.35 40.77
N GLN A 304 17.10 -1.90 39.94
CA GLN A 304 17.51 -3.02 39.08
C GLN A 304 16.69 -3.06 37.78
N TYR A 305 17.38 -3.07 36.63
CA TYR A 305 16.79 -3.57 35.39
C TYR A 305 16.79 -5.10 35.44
N ASP A 306 15.64 -5.74 35.23
CA ASP A 306 15.58 -7.17 34.96
C ASP A 306 14.71 -7.46 33.73
N ALA A 307 15.07 -8.51 33.00
CA ALA A 307 14.67 -8.70 31.61
C ALA A 307 13.62 -9.79 31.43
N THR A 308 12.35 -9.50 31.73
CA THR A 308 11.20 -10.19 31.11
C THR A 308 9.92 -9.36 31.20
N GLY A 309 9.15 -9.32 30.10
CA GLY A 309 7.89 -8.57 30.05
C GLY A 309 6.67 -9.47 30.23
N LEU A 310 5.81 -9.14 31.19
CA LEU A 310 4.42 -9.60 31.26
C LEU A 310 3.59 -8.58 32.04
N ARG A 311 2.47 -8.12 31.47
CA ARG A 311 1.52 -7.25 32.20
C ARG A 311 0.55 -8.11 33.01
N HIS A 312 0.48 -7.82 34.30
CA HIS A 312 -0.73 -8.02 35.11
C HIS A 312 -1.04 -6.71 35.81
N GLY A 313 -2.33 -6.49 36.06
CA GLY A 313 -2.80 -5.40 36.89
C GLY A 313 -4.10 -5.82 37.54
N SER A 314 -4.24 -5.51 38.82
CA SER A 314 -5.52 -5.37 39.51
C SER A 314 -5.34 -4.42 40.70
N GLU A 315 -6.40 -3.67 40.96
CA GLU A 315 -7.02 -3.40 42.27
C GLU A 315 -6.13 -3.38 43.55
N HIS A 316 -6.19 -2.24 44.26
CA HIS A 316 -6.56 -2.15 45.69
C HIS A 316 -6.99 -0.68 45.94
N THR A 317 -8.27 -0.38 46.20
CA THR A 317 -9.00 -0.38 47.49
C THR A 317 -8.49 0.62 48.53
N ASP A 318 -9.34 1.63 48.77
CA ASP A 318 -9.80 2.15 50.07
C ASP A 318 -8.80 2.53 51.17
N ASP A 319 -8.91 3.78 51.64
CA ASP A 319 -8.93 4.07 53.08
C ASP A 319 -9.77 5.34 53.37
N ASP A 320 -10.29 5.44 54.59
CA ASP A 320 -11.40 6.34 54.98
C ASP A 320 -10.96 7.72 55.52
N ILE A 321 -11.88 8.71 55.51
CA ILE A 321 -12.22 9.58 56.67
C ILE A 321 -13.37 10.55 56.30
N SER A 322 -14.22 10.84 57.29
CA SER A 322 -15.60 11.33 57.14
C SER A 322 -15.79 12.85 57.18
N LEU A 323 -16.95 13.32 56.67
CA LEU A 323 -17.94 14.09 57.45
C LEU A 323 -19.30 14.27 56.74
N GLU A 324 -20.37 14.03 57.51
CA GLU A 324 -21.79 14.45 57.38
C GLU A 324 -22.68 14.01 56.19
N SER A 325 -23.96 13.79 56.54
CA SER A 325 -25.06 13.21 55.74
C SER A 325 -26.27 14.20 55.76
N PRO A 326 -27.57 13.93 55.41
CA PRO A 326 -28.26 12.63 55.26
C PRO A 326 -29.35 12.50 54.16
N ASN A 327 -30.01 11.33 54.17
CA ASN A 327 -31.26 10.92 53.50
C ASN A 327 -31.17 10.60 51.99
N SER A 328 -31.78 9.53 51.46
CA SER A 328 -32.92 8.73 51.97
C SER A 328 -32.83 7.22 51.66
N ASP A 329 -33.60 6.41 52.39
CA ASP A 329 -33.69 4.94 52.27
C ASP A 329 -34.27 4.40 50.94
N ILE A 330 -33.93 3.15 50.60
CA ILE A 330 -34.86 1.98 50.61
C ILE A 330 -34.08 0.70 50.26
N ALA A 331 -34.43 -0.43 50.89
CA ALA A 331 -33.73 -1.72 50.77
C ALA A 331 -34.65 -2.86 50.30
N SER A 332 -34.10 -3.92 49.65
CA SER A 332 -34.39 -5.32 50.02
C SER A 332 -33.78 -6.43 49.13
N LYS A 333 -33.16 -7.42 49.81
CA LYS A 333 -33.25 -8.90 49.65
C LYS A 333 -32.52 -9.68 48.51
N LYS A 334 -31.92 -10.77 48.98
CA LYS A 334 -31.27 -11.95 48.33
C LYS A 334 -32.23 -13.19 48.38
N PRO A 335 -31.82 -14.48 48.17
CA PRO A 335 -31.14 -15.20 47.06
C PRO A 335 -31.88 -16.54 46.68
N TYR A 336 -31.13 -17.61 46.31
CA TYR A 336 -31.45 -19.08 46.19
C TYR A 336 -31.75 -19.63 44.77
N LEU A 337 -31.37 -20.86 44.33
CA LEU A 337 -30.36 -21.89 44.75
C LEU A 337 -29.99 -22.83 43.53
N GLU A 338 -29.17 -23.87 43.74
CA GLU A 338 -28.29 -24.67 42.85
C GLU A 338 -28.85 -25.97 42.15
N CYS A 339 -27.92 -26.71 41.49
CA CYS A 339 -27.93 -28.16 41.09
C CYS A 339 -28.55 -28.49 39.70
N GLY A 340 -28.14 -29.46 38.86
CA GLY A 340 -27.07 -30.51 38.81
C GLY A 340 -27.27 -31.35 37.50
N THR A 341 -26.56 -32.41 37.06
CA THR A 341 -25.32 -33.16 37.42
C THR A 341 -24.94 -34.05 36.20
N GLN A 342 -23.83 -33.82 35.46
CA GLN A 342 -22.53 -34.53 35.47
C GLN A 342 -22.49 -36.06 35.16
N PHE A 343 -21.54 -36.50 34.31
CA PHE A 343 -20.97 -37.87 34.31
C PHE A 343 -19.53 -37.91 33.74
N SER A 344 -18.72 -38.91 34.14
CA SER A 344 -17.25 -39.05 33.88
C SER A 344 -16.93 -40.38 33.12
N LEU A 345 -15.70 -40.82 32.76
CA LEU A 345 -14.28 -40.52 33.11
C LEU A 345 -13.42 -40.74 31.79
N SER A 346 -12.11 -40.95 31.59
CA SER A 346 -10.84 -41.29 32.31
C SER A 346 -9.63 -41.06 31.32
N VAL A 347 -8.32 -41.38 31.46
CA VAL A 347 -7.23 -41.56 32.49
C VAL A 347 -6.08 -42.36 31.79
N PRO A 348 -4.75 -42.13 31.96
CA PRO A 348 -3.95 -40.95 32.40
C PRO A 348 -2.73 -40.62 31.47
N VAL A 349 -1.88 -39.65 31.85
CA VAL A 349 -0.41 -39.67 31.60
C VAL A 349 0.31 -39.01 32.79
N ASP A 350 1.30 -39.68 33.38
CA ASP A 350 2.04 -39.22 34.56
C ASP A 350 3.24 -38.30 34.25
N LYS A 351 3.77 -37.64 35.30
CA LYS A 351 5.05 -36.92 35.30
C LYS A 351 5.92 -37.37 36.48
N GLU A 352 6.93 -38.19 36.22
CA GLU A 352 7.98 -38.52 37.20
C GLU A 352 9.29 -37.75 36.94
N LYS A 353 10.13 -37.68 37.98
CA LYS A 353 11.48 -37.10 37.94
C LYS A 353 12.52 -38.16 37.58
N PHE A 354 13.56 -37.80 36.81
CA PHE A 354 14.84 -38.50 36.80
C PHE A 354 16.02 -37.51 36.97
N PRO A 355 17.21 -37.96 37.42
CA PRO A 355 18.07 -37.14 38.29
C PRO A 355 19.34 -36.53 37.65
N GLU A 356 20.03 -35.75 38.47
CA GLU A 356 21.36 -35.15 38.27
C GLU A 356 22.49 -36.17 38.02
N LEU A 357 23.55 -35.75 37.31
CA LEU A 357 24.78 -36.52 37.12
C LEU A 357 26.02 -35.59 37.17
N GLN A 358 27.02 -35.99 37.97
CA GLN A 358 28.26 -35.24 38.25
C GLN A 358 29.42 -35.58 37.28
N PRO A 359 30.45 -34.72 37.17
CA PRO A 359 31.54 -34.90 36.20
C PRO A 359 32.79 -35.64 36.74
N PRO A 360 33.53 -36.36 35.88
CA PRO A 360 34.97 -36.63 36.04
C PRO A 360 35.81 -35.44 35.50
N GLY A 361 37.04 -35.09 35.92
CA GLY A 361 38.03 -35.71 36.83
C GLY A 361 39.00 -36.66 36.11
N GLY A 362 40.34 -36.50 36.03
CA GLY A 362 41.32 -35.43 36.37
C GLY A 362 42.43 -35.40 35.27
N VAL A 363 43.65 -34.83 35.36
CA VAL A 363 44.65 -34.81 36.45
C VAL A 363 45.76 -33.74 36.21
N VAL A 364 46.27 -33.22 37.33
CA VAL A 364 47.48 -32.40 37.66
C VAL A 364 48.73 -32.40 36.74
N MET A 365 49.27 -31.19 36.43
CA MET A 365 50.67 -30.68 36.64
C MET A 365 50.98 -29.46 35.72
N ASP A 366 51.92 -28.53 35.99
CA ASP A 366 52.45 -27.86 37.21
C ASP A 366 53.36 -26.66 36.77
N SER A 367 53.71 -25.77 37.71
CA SER A 367 54.93 -24.93 37.74
C SER A 367 55.10 -23.64 36.89
N LYS A 368 55.08 -22.52 37.65
CA LYS A 368 56.07 -21.40 37.67
C LYS A 368 55.90 -20.12 36.80
N LYS A 369 55.75 -19.00 37.53
CA LYS A 369 56.22 -17.64 37.17
C LYS A 369 57.75 -17.57 37.28
N PRO A 370 58.42 -16.62 36.59
CA PRO A 370 58.69 -15.27 37.13
C PRO A 370 58.28 -14.15 36.14
N ALA A 371 58.05 -12.87 36.46
CA ALA A 371 58.36 -11.97 37.58
C ALA A 371 59.51 -10.94 37.32
N ARG A 372 59.06 -9.69 37.06
CA ARG A 372 59.68 -8.37 37.37
C ARG A 372 60.70 -7.69 36.41
N ALA A 373 60.32 -6.45 36.06
CA ALA A 373 61.10 -5.21 35.96
C ALA A 373 62.15 -4.99 34.83
N SER A 374 61.94 -3.94 34.03
CA SER A 374 62.80 -2.72 34.05
C SER A 374 62.25 -1.58 33.18
N SER A 375 62.74 -0.36 33.48
CA SER A 375 62.67 0.90 32.72
C SER A 375 64.03 1.60 33.00
N PRO A 376 64.46 2.70 32.33
CA PRO A 376 63.70 3.61 31.44
C PRO A 376 64.47 4.12 30.18
N GLU A 377 63.89 5.15 29.54
CA GLU A 377 64.52 6.28 28.81
C GLU A 377 65.38 6.14 27.53
N ALA A 378 64.89 6.84 26.49
CA ALA A 378 65.54 7.86 25.65
C ALA A 378 66.82 7.58 24.81
N LEU A 379 66.72 7.90 23.51
CA LEU A 379 67.66 8.81 22.82
C LEU A 379 67.08 9.39 21.51
N ASP A 380 67.60 10.55 21.08
CA ASP A 380 67.16 11.38 19.94
C ASP A 380 68.12 11.24 18.73
N SER A 381 67.59 11.25 17.50
CA SER A 381 68.34 11.62 16.28
C SER A 381 67.43 12.03 15.10
N ARG A 382 67.36 13.35 14.88
CA ARG A 382 67.32 14.06 13.57
C ARG A 382 68.24 13.41 12.50
N GLN A 383 68.16 13.60 11.18
CA GLN A 383 67.34 14.34 10.17
C GLN A 383 67.78 13.77 8.77
N THR A 384 67.26 14.04 7.56
CA THR A 384 66.26 14.94 6.89
C THR A 384 65.75 14.15 5.63
N THR A 385 64.96 14.59 4.64
CA THR A 385 64.50 15.89 4.10
C THR A 385 63.18 15.70 3.33
N ASP A 386 62.54 16.80 2.89
CA ASP A 386 61.24 16.84 2.22
C ASP A 386 61.21 16.37 0.75
N THR A 387 60.07 15.81 0.31
CA THR A 387 59.45 16.20 -0.97
C THR A 387 57.92 15.96 -0.98
N THR A 388 57.18 17.05 -0.73
CA THR A 388 55.79 17.39 -1.10
C THR A 388 54.83 16.32 -1.69
N THR A 389 53.69 16.19 -0.98
CA THR A 389 52.30 16.08 -1.50
C THR A 389 51.88 14.93 -2.41
N ASP A 390 51.18 13.95 -1.82
CA ASP A 390 49.80 13.61 -2.20
C ASP A 390 49.10 12.92 -0.99
N GLU A 391 48.29 13.65 -0.21
CA GLU A 391 47.55 13.07 0.95
C GLU A 391 46.29 12.32 0.47
N GLU A 392 46.45 11.05 0.11
CA GLU A 392 45.32 10.15 -0.07
C GLU A 392 44.55 9.90 1.24
N LYS A 393 43.21 9.83 1.13
CA LYS A 393 42.34 8.97 1.96
C LYS A 393 42.46 9.11 3.49
N ARG A 394 42.09 10.27 4.05
CA ARG A 394 41.49 10.29 5.41
C ARG A 394 40.10 9.65 5.40
N GLY A 395 40.07 8.32 5.46
CA GLY A 395 38.88 7.56 5.82
C GLY A 395 38.58 7.75 7.30
N TYR A 396 37.45 8.39 7.61
CA TYR A 396 36.97 8.55 8.97
C TYR A 396 36.42 7.22 9.51
N PRO A 397 36.51 6.96 10.82
CA PRO A 397 36.12 5.68 11.40
C PRO A 397 34.61 5.46 11.24
N TYR A 398 34.26 4.41 10.49
CA TYR A 398 32.91 3.88 10.45
C TYR A 398 32.54 3.35 11.85
N HIS A 399 31.33 3.64 12.34
CA HIS A 399 30.83 2.98 13.56
C HIS A 399 30.59 1.51 13.24
N GLN A 400 31.62 0.70 13.48
CA GLN A 400 31.62 -0.72 13.21
C GLN A 400 30.98 -1.44 14.40
N ASP A 401 29.72 -1.85 14.23
CA ASP A 401 29.08 -2.84 15.10
C ASP A 401 29.97 -4.08 15.15
N ASN A 402 30.71 -4.24 16.25
CA ASN A 402 31.68 -5.32 16.45
C ASN A 402 31.01 -6.66 16.83
N GLY A 403 29.82 -6.91 16.29
CA GLY A 403 29.18 -8.21 16.30
C GLY A 403 29.69 -9.11 15.16
N PRO A 404 29.47 -10.44 15.25
CA PRO A 404 29.74 -11.34 14.13
C PRO A 404 28.85 -10.96 12.93
N ARG A 405 29.38 -10.98 11.71
CA ARG A 405 28.60 -10.72 10.49
C ARG A 405 27.49 -11.76 10.36
N THR A 406 26.24 -11.32 10.54
CA THR A 406 25.05 -12.15 10.37
C THR A 406 24.57 -12.08 8.92
N LEU A 407 23.70 -13.01 8.53
CA LEU A 407 22.99 -12.90 7.25
C LEU A 407 22.12 -11.62 7.19
N ALA A 408 21.65 -11.13 8.34
CA ALA A 408 20.89 -9.88 8.44
C ALA A 408 21.79 -8.65 8.20
N SER A 409 22.98 -8.57 8.79
CA SER A 409 23.89 -7.44 8.53
C SER A 409 24.41 -7.45 7.09
N LEU A 410 24.76 -8.62 6.54
CA LEU A 410 25.14 -8.76 5.13
C LEU A 410 23.99 -8.34 4.18
N ALA A 411 22.75 -8.73 4.48
CA ALA A 411 21.58 -8.29 3.70
C ALA A 411 21.36 -6.77 3.81
N GLY A 412 21.56 -6.18 4.99
CA GLY A 412 21.50 -4.74 5.21
C GLY A 412 22.56 -3.96 4.42
N ASP A 413 23.80 -4.43 4.42
CA ASP A 413 24.90 -3.84 3.64
C ASP A 413 24.62 -3.92 2.13
N ILE A 414 24.15 -5.08 1.65
CA ILE A 414 23.75 -5.27 0.23
C ILE A 414 22.56 -4.37 -0.13
N TYR A 415 21.59 -4.21 0.76
CA TYR A 415 20.42 -3.34 0.52
C TYR A 415 20.81 -1.86 0.48
N ARG A 416 21.62 -1.38 1.43
CA ARG A 416 22.16 -0.01 1.44
C ARG A 416 23.00 0.27 0.19
N TRP A 417 23.91 -0.64 -0.18
CA TRP A 417 24.69 -0.57 -1.40
C TRP A 417 23.80 -0.53 -2.66
N SER A 418 22.70 -1.29 -2.67
CA SER A 418 21.71 -1.28 -3.75
C SER A 418 21.03 0.08 -3.86
N GLN A 419 20.49 0.64 -2.76
CA GLN A 419 19.85 1.96 -2.73
C GLN A 419 20.78 3.07 -3.27
N GLU A 420 22.06 3.05 -2.92
CA GLU A 420 23.02 4.07 -3.38
C GLU A 420 23.45 3.88 -4.85
N THR A 421 23.48 2.64 -5.35
CA THR A 421 24.04 2.30 -6.67
C THR A 421 22.96 2.24 -7.76
N PHE A 422 21.75 1.84 -7.41
CA PHE A 422 20.62 1.64 -8.32
C PHE A 422 19.30 2.20 -7.73
N PRO A 423 19.26 3.46 -7.24
CA PRO A 423 18.15 4.01 -6.47
C PRO A 423 16.77 3.77 -7.10
N THR A 424 16.64 3.99 -8.41
CA THR A 424 15.41 3.69 -9.17
C THR A 424 15.01 2.22 -9.06
N VAL A 425 15.92 1.28 -9.31
CA VAL A 425 15.62 -0.16 -9.27
C VAL A 425 15.27 -0.59 -7.84
N THR A 426 15.99 -0.11 -6.83
CA THR A 426 15.74 -0.48 -5.43
C THR A 426 14.40 0.05 -4.92
N VAL A 427 14.00 1.27 -5.32
CA VAL A 427 12.66 1.83 -5.04
C VAL A 427 11.58 1.07 -5.80
N VAL A 428 11.77 0.80 -7.09
CA VAL A 428 10.78 0.04 -7.88
C VAL A 428 10.55 -1.35 -7.30
N VAL A 429 11.63 -2.06 -6.91
CA VAL A 429 11.55 -3.38 -6.29
C VAL A 429 10.94 -3.33 -4.89
N SER A 430 11.25 -2.32 -4.06
CA SER A 430 10.63 -2.22 -2.72
C SER A 430 9.14 -1.85 -2.77
N HIS A 431 8.69 -1.18 -3.83
CA HIS A 431 7.29 -0.86 -4.09
C HIS A 431 6.54 -1.90 -4.95
N MET A 432 7.23 -2.93 -5.50
CA MET A 432 6.58 -3.97 -6.28
C MET A 432 5.60 -4.79 -5.41
N PRO A 433 4.37 -5.06 -5.89
CA PRO A 433 3.34 -5.75 -5.12
C PRO A 433 3.55 -7.28 -5.09
N PHE A 434 4.75 -7.75 -4.69
CA PHE A 434 5.10 -9.19 -4.66
C PHE A 434 4.10 -10.04 -3.87
N ALA A 435 3.49 -9.47 -2.82
CA ALA A 435 2.45 -10.12 -2.01
C ALA A 435 1.22 -10.59 -2.82
N LEU A 436 0.94 -10.01 -4.00
CA LEU A 436 -0.10 -10.50 -4.93
C LEU A 436 0.03 -12.00 -5.23
N VAL A 437 1.27 -12.49 -5.38
CA VAL A 437 1.53 -13.87 -5.83
C VAL A 437 1.13 -14.91 -4.78
N PRO A 438 1.66 -14.89 -3.54
CA PRO A 438 1.21 -15.80 -2.50
C PRO A 438 -0.26 -15.54 -2.12
N PHE A 439 -0.74 -14.29 -2.10
CA PHE A 439 -2.14 -13.99 -1.80
C PHE A 439 -3.12 -14.63 -2.80
N ALA A 440 -2.87 -14.45 -4.10
CA ALA A 440 -3.74 -15.05 -5.12
C ALA A 440 -3.65 -16.59 -5.10
N PHE A 441 -2.46 -17.14 -4.83
CA PHE A 441 -2.26 -18.59 -4.71
C PHE A 441 -3.02 -19.20 -3.51
N THR A 442 -2.94 -18.59 -2.32
CA THR A 442 -3.71 -19.06 -1.15
C THR A 442 -5.21 -18.86 -1.34
N MET A 443 -5.64 -17.80 -2.04
CA MET A 443 -7.05 -17.61 -2.38
C MET A 443 -7.57 -18.68 -3.36
N PHE A 444 -6.76 -19.10 -4.34
CA PHE A 444 -7.10 -20.25 -5.20
C PHE A 444 -7.21 -21.56 -4.38
N ILE A 445 -6.32 -21.79 -3.40
CA ILE A 445 -6.43 -22.93 -2.47
C ILE A 445 -7.73 -22.86 -1.67
N LEU A 446 -8.09 -21.68 -1.13
CA LEU A 446 -9.29 -21.49 -0.32
C LEU A 446 -10.58 -21.73 -1.12
N VAL A 447 -10.67 -21.20 -2.35
CA VAL A 447 -11.83 -21.49 -3.23
C VAL A 447 -11.84 -22.97 -3.65
N GLN A 448 -10.69 -23.58 -3.92
CA GLN A 448 -10.64 -25.00 -4.24
C GLN A 448 -11.04 -25.89 -3.05
N ALA A 449 -10.79 -25.46 -1.80
CA ALA A 449 -11.30 -26.12 -0.60
C ALA A 449 -12.83 -25.98 -0.47
N LEU A 450 -13.41 -24.82 -0.80
CA LEU A 450 -14.87 -24.66 -0.87
C LEU A 450 -15.50 -25.56 -1.97
N VAL A 451 -14.80 -25.77 -3.08
CA VAL A 451 -15.22 -26.72 -4.13
C VAL A 451 -15.19 -28.17 -3.62
N THR A 452 -14.08 -28.62 -3.01
CA THR A 452 -13.97 -30.01 -2.52
C THR A 452 -14.84 -30.31 -1.29
N LYS A 453 -15.26 -29.28 -0.54
CA LYS A 453 -16.26 -29.38 0.53
C LYS A 453 -17.71 -29.24 0.06
N GLY A 454 -17.97 -29.04 -1.24
CA GLY A 454 -19.33 -28.98 -1.80
C GLY A 454 -20.06 -27.65 -1.64
N TRP A 455 -19.43 -26.62 -1.07
CA TRP A 455 -20.05 -25.29 -0.88
C TRP A 455 -20.37 -24.58 -2.20
N VAL A 456 -19.49 -24.70 -3.21
CA VAL A 456 -19.72 -24.05 -4.51
C VAL A 456 -20.99 -24.59 -5.22
N PRO A 457 -21.25 -25.91 -5.28
CA PRO A 457 -22.55 -26.45 -5.68
C PRO A 457 -23.75 -25.89 -4.90
N VAL A 458 -23.66 -25.72 -3.58
CA VAL A 458 -24.74 -25.13 -2.75
C VAL A 458 -25.01 -23.67 -3.15
N PHE A 459 -23.95 -22.87 -3.33
CA PHE A 459 -24.07 -21.49 -3.80
C PHE A 459 -24.64 -21.43 -5.23
N ALA A 460 -24.26 -22.36 -6.11
CA ALA A 460 -24.78 -22.43 -7.48
C ALA A 460 -26.27 -22.80 -7.50
N TYR A 461 -26.73 -23.70 -6.63
CA TYR A 461 -28.15 -24.06 -6.48
C TYR A 461 -28.99 -22.92 -5.90
N GLY A 462 -28.43 -22.14 -4.94
CA GLY A 462 -29.07 -20.92 -4.45
C GLY A 462 -29.13 -19.81 -5.50
N TRP A 463 -28.08 -19.65 -6.30
CA TRP A 463 -28.04 -18.74 -7.45
C TRP A 463 -29.05 -19.14 -8.54
N ASP A 464 -29.20 -20.44 -8.78
CA ASP A 464 -30.16 -21.00 -9.73
C ASP A 464 -31.60 -20.58 -9.40
N HIS A 465 -32.03 -20.79 -8.16
CA HIS A 465 -33.36 -20.39 -7.68
C HIS A 465 -33.54 -18.86 -7.70
N TRP A 466 -32.48 -18.10 -7.44
CA TRP A 466 -32.54 -16.63 -7.56
C TRP A 466 -32.81 -16.20 -9.01
N VAL A 467 -32.10 -16.76 -9.99
CA VAL A 467 -32.28 -16.41 -11.41
C VAL A 467 -33.63 -16.94 -11.95
N GLU A 468 -34.06 -18.13 -11.55
CA GLU A 468 -35.37 -18.69 -11.93
C GLU A 468 -36.54 -17.79 -11.47
N LYS A 469 -36.46 -17.20 -10.27
CA LYS A 469 -37.51 -16.31 -9.74
C LYS A 469 -37.41 -14.86 -10.18
N THR A 470 -36.25 -14.39 -10.66
CA THR A 470 -36.00 -12.95 -10.91
C THR A 470 -35.53 -12.61 -12.34
N GLY A 471 -35.27 -13.62 -13.17
CA GLY A 471 -34.90 -13.49 -14.57
C GLY A 471 -33.61 -12.70 -14.81
N THR A 472 -33.44 -12.19 -16.04
CA THR A 472 -32.27 -11.42 -16.45
C THR A 472 -32.03 -10.19 -15.56
N VAL A 473 -33.08 -9.44 -15.20
CA VAL A 473 -32.95 -8.20 -14.42
C VAL A 473 -32.44 -8.49 -13.01
N GLY A 474 -32.99 -9.50 -12.34
CA GLY A 474 -32.51 -9.91 -11.01
C GLY A 474 -31.19 -10.66 -11.04
N SER A 475 -30.82 -11.32 -12.15
CA SER A 475 -29.43 -11.76 -12.37
C SER A 475 -28.47 -10.57 -12.36
N ILE A 476 -28.76 -9.49 -13.10
CA ILE A 476 -27.91 -8.29 -13.10
C ILE A 476 -27.83 -7.68 -11.70
N GLY A 477 -28.96 -7.34 -11.09
CA GLY A 477 -29.00 -6.69 -9.77
C GLY A 477 -28.39 -7.56 -8.67
N GLY A 478 -28.73 -8.84 -8.65
CA GLY A 478 -28.25 -9.81 -7.66
C GLY A 478 -26.76 -10.10 -7.79
N MET A 479 -26.24 -10.34 -9.00
CA MET A 479 -24.81 -10.64 -9.20
C MET A 479 -23.96 -9.39 -8.95
N GLY A 480 -24.43 -8.21 -9.34
CA GLY A 480 -23.75 -6.94 -9.04
C GLY A 480 -23.67 -6.68 -7.54
N PHE A 481 -24.79 -6.82 -6.82
CA PHE A 481 -24.85 -6.69 -5.36
C PHE A 481 -23.97 -7.72 -4.64
N LEU A 482 -24.11 -9.00 -4.99
CA LEU A 482 -23.33 -10.11 -4.41
C LEU A 482 -21.83 -9.90 -4.61
N SER A 483 -21.41 -9.45 -5.81
CA SER A 483 -20.02 -9.12 -6.10
C SER A 483 -19.49 -7.98 -5.23
N VAL A 484 -20.23 -6.87 -5.10
CA VAL A 484 -19.82 -5.73 -4.27
C VAL A 484 -19.71 -6.11 -2.80
N ILE A 485 -20.71 -6.82 -2.25
CA ILE A 485 -20.68 -7.28 -0.85
C ILE A 485 -19.51 -8.23 -0.63
N LEU A 486 -19.36 -9.28 -1.46
CA LEU A 486 -18.30 -10.27 -1.29
C LEU A 486 -16.89 -9.68 -1.44
N CYS A 487 -16.67 -8.59 -2.20
CA CYS A 487 -15.37 -7.94 -2.25
C CYS A 487 -14.82 -7.61 -0.85
N ASN A 488 -15.69 -7.20 0.08
CA ASN A 488 -15.32 -6.80 1.44
C ASN A 488 -14.92 -7.99 2.34
N PHE A 489 -15.34 -9.22 2.02
CA PHE A 489 -15.25 -10.39 2.90
C PHE A 489 -14.50 -11.60 2.31
N ALA A 490 -14.59 -11.83 0.99
CA ALA A 490 -13.97 -12.97 0.30
C ALA A 490 -12.48 -12.70 -0.05
N GLY A 491 -11.72 -12.24 0.93
CA GLY A 491 -10.32 -11.83 0.81
C GLY A 491 -10.17 -10.45 0.16
N THR A 492 -10.50 -10.34 -1.12
CA THR A 492 -10.53 -9.10 -1.93
C THR A 492 -11.45 -9.29 -3.14
N ASN A 493 -11.60 -8.27 -3.99
CA ASN A 493 -12.18 -8.39 -5.34
C ASN A 493 -11.59 -9.54 -6.19
N ILE A 494 -10.29 -9.83 -6.10
CA ILE A 494 -9.67 -10.98 -6.78
C ILE A 494 -10.28 -12.30 -6.26
N GLY A 495 -10.38 -12.46 -4.94
CA GLY A 495 -10.94 -13.66 -4.33
C GLY A 495 -12.43 -13.84 -4.61
N THR A 496 -13.18 -12.75 -4.61
CA THR A 496 -14.58 -12.69 -5.04
C THR A 496 -14.75 -13.17 -6.48
N THR A 497 -13.89 -12.69 -7.38
CA THR A 497 -13.92 -13.08 -8.79
C THR A 497 -13.64 -14.57 -8.96
N ILE A 498 -12.65 -15.13 -8.25
CA ILE A 498 -12.35 -16.57 -8.30
C ILE A 498 -13.54 -17.39 -7.77
N LEU A 499 -14.13 -17.00 -6.65
CA LEU A 499 -15.27 -17.70 -6.03
C LEU A 499 -16.51 -17.67 -6.94
N LEU A 500 -16.95 -16.48 -7.36
CA LEU A 500 -18.16 -16.33 -8.18
C LEU A 500 -18.00 -16.92 -9.57
N SER A 501 -16.79 -16.89 -10.17
CA SER A 501 -16.53 -17.61 -11.42
C SER A 501 -16.78 -19.12 -11.28
N ARG A 502 -16.36 -19.74 -10.16
CA ARG A 502 -16.64 -21.15 -9.88
C ARG A 502 -18.13 -21.43 -9.60
N VAL A 503 -18.85 -20.48 -9.00
CA VAL A 503 -20.31 -20.58 -8.80
C VAL A 503 -21.05 -20.54 -10.14
N ILE A 504 -20.73 -19.60 -11.03
CA ILE A 504 -21.33 -19.49 -12.37
C ILE A 504 -21.01 -20.73 -13.23
N GLN A 505 -19.77 -21.25 -13.17
CA GLN A 505 -19.41 -22.51 -13.85
C GLN A 505 -20.18 -23.72 -13.30
N ALA A 506 -20.43 -23.79 -11.99
CA ALA A 506 -21.26 -24.84 -11.41
C ALA A 506 -22.75 -24.68 -11.77
N TRP A 507 -23.25 -23.45 -11.88
CA TRP A 507 -24.60 -23.11 -12.31
C TRP A 507 -24.87 -23.46 -13.79
N GLN A 508 -23.89 -23.22 -14.67
CA GLN A 508 -23.89 -23.72 -16.04
C GLN A 508 -24.06 -25.25 -16.06
N LYS A 509 -23.28 -25.97 -15.24
CA LYS A 509 -23.34 -27.43 -15.16
C LYS A 509 -24.68 -27.97 -14.64
N ILE A 510 -25.38 -27.23 -13.77
CA ILE A 510 -26.75 -27.58 -13.34
C ILE A 510 -27.70 -27.55 -14.54
N HIS A 511 -27.63 -26.51 -15.37
CA HIS A 511 -28.42 -26.39 -16.59
C HIS A 511 -28.09 -27.50 -17.61
N GLU A 512 -26.80 -27.74 -17.88
CA GLU A 512 -26.32 -28.82 -18.77
C GLU A 512 -26.82 -30.22 -18.36
N VAL A 513 -26.98 -30.49 -17.05
CA VAL A 513 -27.52 -31.76 -16.53
C VAL A 513 -29.05 -31.79 -16.51
N SER A 514 -29.72 -30.66 -16.28
CA SER A 514 -31.19 -30.58 -16.26
C SER A 514 -31.84 -30.63 -17.65
N GLY A 515 -31.08 -30.30 -18.71
CA GLY A 515 -31.60 -30.12 -20.07
C GLY A 515 -32.35 -28.80 -20.30
N ILE A 516 -32.50 -27.96 -19.27
CA ILE A 516 -33.01 -26.59 -19.39
C ILE A 516 -31.83 -25.68 -19.77
N PRO A 517 -31.90 -24.89 -20.86
CA PRO A 517 -30.81 -24.00 -21.25
C PRO A 517 -30.93 -22.61 -20.59
N ILE A 518 -29.79 -22.05 -20.16
CA ILE A 518 -29.68 -20.62 -19.82
C ILE A 518 -29.81 -19.82 -21.14
N SER A 519 -30.57 -18.72 -21.16
CA SER A 519 -30.60 -17.84 -22.34
C SER A 519 -29.30 -17.03 -22.47
N ASP A 520 -28.84 -16.77 -23.71
CA ASP A 520 -27.61 -15.98 -23.95
C ASP A 520 -27.67 -14.62 -23.25
N ARG A 521 -28.83 -13.95 -23.31
CA ARG A 521 -29.12 -12.73 -22.55
C ARG A 521 -28.81 -12.89 -21.04
N THR A 522 -29.35 -13.91 -20.37
CA THR A 522 -29.18 -14.09 -18.92
C THR A 522 -27.77 -14.56 -18.56
N TRP A 523 -27.12 -15.34 -19.43
CA TRP A 523 -25.73 -15.76 -19.26
C TRP A 523 -24.77 -14.56 -19.25
N TRP A 524 -24.81 -13.73 -20.30
CA TRP A 524 -23.94 -12.55 -20.40
C TRP A 524 -24.30 -11.44 -19.41
N ALA A 525 -25.59 -11.26 -19.09
CA ALA A 525 -26.04 -10.43 -17.97
C ALA A 525 -25.34 -10.81 -16.65
N THR A 526 -25.27 -12.10 -16.34
CA THR A 526 -24.61 -12.61 -15.13
C THR A 526 -23.11 -12.28 -15.15
N ILE A 527 -22.42 -12.60 -16.25
CA ILE A 527 -20.96 -12.45 -16.38
C ILE A 527 -20.53 -10.97 -16.37
N TYR A 528 -21.20 -10.10 -17.13
CA TYR A 528 -20.86 -8.68 -17.18
C TYR A 528 -21.30 -7.93 -15.92
N SER A 529 -22.38 -8.33 -15.25
CA SER A 529 -22.73 -7.74 -13.95
C SER A 529 -21.74 -8.15 -12.85
N MET A 530 -21.23 -9.39 -12.88
CA MET A 530 -20.10 -9.78 -12.04
C MET A 530 -18.88 -8.90 -12.33
N ALA A 531 -18.55 -8.68 -13.61
CA ALA A 531 -17.43 -7.84 -14.02
C ALA A 531 -17.55 -6.40 -13.47
N LEU A 532 -18.70 -5.75 -13.61
CA LEU A 532 -18.96 -4.44 -13.00
C LEU A 532 -18.82 -4.51 -11.47
N GLY A 533 -19.50 -5.47 -10.83
CA GLY A 533 -19.56 -5.59 -9.38
C GLY A 533 -18.22 -5.87 -8.69
N VAL A 534 -17.30 -6.63 -9.31
CA VAL A 534 -15.96 -6.87 -8.72
C VAL A 534 -14.98 -5.71 -8.96
N ASN A 535 -15.12 -4.95 -10.04
CA ASN A 535 -14.34 -3.73 -10.24
C ASN A 535 -14.83 -2.60 -9.33
N TYR A 536 -16.15 -2.40 -9.24
CA TYR A 536 -16.70 -1.32 -8.43
C TYR A 536 -16.66 -1.68 -6.93
N GLY A 537 -16.86 -2.96 -6.58
CA GLY A 537 -16.67 -3.47 -5.22
C GLY A 537 -15.28 -3.19 -4.65
N ALA A 538 -14.26 -3.07 -5.50
CA ALA A 538 -12.88 -2.74 -5.13
C ALA A 538 -12.73 -1.41 -4.37
N PHE A 539 -13.66 -0.45 -4.57
CA PHE A 539 -13.67 0.85 -3.90
C PHE A 539 -14.82 1.01 -2.87
N SER A 540 -15.46 -0.09 -2.45
CA SER A 540 -16.63 -0.05 -1.57
C SER A 540 -16.31 0.24 -0.09
N THR A 541 -16.89 -0.50 0.85
CA THR A 541 -16.98 -0.10 2.27
C THR A 541 -15.75 -0.42 3.12
N ALA A 542 -14.85 -1.31 2.69
CA ALA A 542 -13.67 -1.72 3.45
C ALA A 542 -12.37 -1.55 2.64
N PHE A 543 -11.28 -1.15 3.30
CA PHE A 543 -9.96 -1.09 2.68
C PHE A 543 -9.49 -2.44 2.12
N SER A 544 -9.92 -3.54 2.74
CA SER A 544 -9.68 -4.92 2.29
C SER A 544 -10.44 -5.30 1.03
N ALA A 545 -11.37 -4.48 0.53
CA ALA A 545 -12.13 -4.81 -0.69
C ALA A 545 -11.25 -4.91 -1.94
N SER A 546 -10.06 -4.30 -1.92
CA SER A 546 -9.01 -4.49 -2.92
C SER A 546 -7.61 -4.29 -2.31
N LEU A 547 -6.58 -4.89 -2.91
CA LEU A 547 -5.19 -4.61 -2.50
C LEU A 547 -4.82 -3.15 -2.76
N ALA A 548 -5.41 -2.53 -3.78
CA ALA A 548 -5.30 -1.09 -4.02
C ALA A 548 -5.86 -0.25 -2.86
N GLY A 549 -6.96 -0.67 -2.22
CA GLY A 549 -7.52 -0.01 -1.03
C GLY A 549 -6.60 -0.05 0.20
N LEU A 550 -5.84 -1.13 0.37
CA LEU A 550 -4.78 -1.23 1.39
C LEU A 550 -3.60 -0.29 1.06
N LEU A 551 -3.10 -0.34 -0.18
CA LEU A 551 -2.01 0.53 -0.66
C LEU A 551 -2.38 2.02 -0.54
N TRP A 552 -3.60 2.39 -0.92
CA TRP A 552 -4.17 3.73 -0.79
C TRP A 552 -4.08 4.25 0.65
N ARG A 553 -4.60 3.47 1.60
CA ARG A 553 -4.59 3.82 3.04
C ARG A 553 -3.16 4.02 3.54
N ASP A 554 -2.24 3.13 3.16
CA ASP A 554 -0.87 3.14 3.65
C ASP A 554 -0.03 4.28 3.02
N ILE A 555 -0.34 4.70 1.78
CA ILE A 555 0.21 5.91 1.16
C ILE A 555 -0.27 7.17 1.88
N LEU A 556 -1.57 7.26 2.19
CA LEU A 556 -2.13 8.41 2.91
C LEU A 556 -1.56 8.54 4.31
N ALA A 557 -1.40 7.42 5.03
CA ALA A 557 -0.74 7.39 6.34
C ALA A 557 0.70 7.96 6.27
N ARG A 558 1.48 7.60 5.25
CA ARG A 558 2.83 8.16 4.98
C ARG A 558 2.82 9.64 4.55
N LYS A 559 1.65 10.22 4.25
CA LYS A 559 1.46 11.65 3.97
C LYS A 559 0.68 12.38 5.07
N HIS A 560 0.61 11.77 6.27
CA HIS A 560 -0.06 12.29 7.47
C HIS A 560 -1.59 12.45 7.33
N ILE A 561 -2.19 11.88 6.27
CA ILE A 561 -3.63 11.85 6.04
C ILE A 561 -4.17 10.53 6.61
N ARG A 562 -4.83 10.58 7.76
CA ARG A 562 -5.42 9.39 8.41
C ARG A 562 -6.92 9.34 8.12
N VAL A 563 -7.35 8.34 7.34
CA VAL A 563 -8.77 8.11 7.01
C VAL A 563 -9.30 6.94 7.86
N GLY A 564 -10.40 7.16 8.58
CA GLY A 564 -11.02 6.12 9.40
C GLY A 564 -11.74 5.06 8.56
N SER A 565 -11.86 3.81 9.04
CA SER A 565 -12.64 2.77 8.33
C SER A 565 -14.13 3.14 8.19
N LEU A 566 -14.73 3.70 9.25
CA LEU A 566 -16.11 4.20 9.24
C LEU A 566 -16.27 5.44 8.34
N GLU A 567 -15.24 6.30 8.25
CA GLU A 567 -15.23 7.45 7.35
C GLU A 567 -15.16 7.00 5.90
N PHE A 568 -14.23 6.11 5.57
CA PHE A 568 -14.09 5.49 4.25
C PHE A 568 -15.38 4.81 3.79
N ALA A 569 -16.00 4.01 4.67
CA ALA A 569 -17.31 3.41 4.42
C ALA A 569 -18.39 4.48 4.17
N ARG A 570 -18.47 5.52 5.01
CA ARG A 570 -19.48 6.60 4.89
C ARG A 570 -19.33 7.40 3.60
N VAL A 571 -18.11 7.70 3.17
CA VAL A 571 -17.85 8.46 1.93
C VAL A 571 -18.05 7.58 0.70
N ASN A 572 -17.60 6.32 0.72
CA ASN A 572 -17.70 5.44 -0.45
C ASN A 572 -19.11 4.86 -0.65
N LEU A 573 -19.91 4.63 0.40
CA LEU A 573 -21.25 4.04 0.30
C LEU A 573 -22.18 4.76 -0.72
N PRO A 574 -22.33 6.10 -0.71
CA PRO A 574 -23.12 6.79 -1.74
C PRO A 574 -22.49 6.69 -3.14
N ILE A 575 -21.15 6.72 -3.24
CA ILE A 575 -20.40 6.61 -4.51
C ILE A 575 -20.64 5.23 -5.15
N ILE A 576 -20.51 4.13 -4.38
CA ILE A 576 -20.74 2.78 -4.90
C ILE A 576 -22.23 2.55 -5.20
N ALA A 577 -23.15 3.09 -4.39
CA ALA A 577 -24.58 2.96 -4.62
C ALA A 577 -25.01 3.57 -5.98
N ILE A 578 -24.65 4.84 -6.25
CA ILE A 578 -24.99 5.46 -7.54
C ILE A 578 -24.26 4.77 -8.70
N SER A 579 -22.99 4.38 -8.51
CA SER A 579 -22.20 3.71 -9.57
C SER A 579 -22.79 2.36 -9.97
N MET A 580 -23.22 1.55 -9.00
CA MET A 580 -23.86 0.26 -9.27
C MET A 580 -25.25 0.42 -9.88
N VAL A 581 -26.07 1.37 -9.40
CA VAL A 581 -27.40 1.63 -9.97
C VAL A 581 -27.29 2.04 -11.44
N VAL A 582 -26.38 2.96 -11.79
CA VAL A 582 -26.17 3.36 -13.18
C VAL A 582 -25.57 2.23 -14.01
N GLY A 583 -24.51 1.58 -13.55
CA GLY A 583 -23.83 0.50 -14.27
C GLY A 583 -24.76 -0.69 -14.57
N CYS A 584 -25.53 -1.15 -13.58
CA CYS A 584 -26.51 -2.22 -13.76
C CYS A 584 -27.70 -1.81 -14.65
N ALA A 585 -28.19 -0.56 -14.55
CA ALA A 585 -29.27 -0.09 -15.41
C ALA A 585 -28.85 0.03 -16.88
N VAL A 586 -27.64 0.54 -17.15
CA VAL A 586 -27.11 0.61 -18.52
C VAL A 586 -26.81 -0.78 -19.07
N LEU A 587 -26.19 -1.66 -18.28
CA LEU A 587 -25.95 -3.05 -18.69
C LEU A 587 -27.27 -3.79 -18.99
N ALA A 588 -28.32 -3.56 -18.20
CA ALA A 588 -29.64 -4.12 -18.50
C ALA A 588 -30.17 -3.63 -19.85
N GLY A 589 -30.15 -2.31 -20.10
CA GLY A 589 -30.54 -1.74 -21.38
C GLY A 589 -29.75 -2.32 -22.56
N GLU A 590 -28.42 -2.37 -22.45
CA GLU A 590 -27.53 -2.95 -23.47
C GLU A 590 -27.86 -4.43 -23.73
N VAL A 591 -27.96 -5.25 -22.69
CA VAL A 591 -28.16 -6.69 -22.82
C VAL A 591 -29.56 -7.04 -23.35
N TYR A 592 -30.59 -6.22 -23.09
CA TYR A 592 -31.89 -6.35 -23.74
C TYR A 592 -31.90 -5.94 -25.23
N ILE A 593 -31.03 -4.99 -25.63
CA ILE A 593 -30.89 -4.55 -27.03
C ILE A 593 -30.02 -5.50 -27.86
N VAL A 594 -28.92 -6.00 -27.28
CA VAL A 594 -27.87 -6.72 -28.02
C VAL A 594 -28.05 -8.23 -27.95
N ARG A 595 -28.73 -8.79 -26.94
CA ARG A 595 -28.82 -10.25 -26.71
C ARG A 595 -30.25 -10.79 -26.78
N SER A 596 -30.37 -11.97 -27.37
CA SER A 596 -31.61 -12.75 -27.52
C SER A 596 -31.85 -13.72 -26.37
N ASP A 597 -33.11 -14.11 -26.19
CA ASP A 597 -33.54 -15.15 -25.23
C ASP A 597 -33.28 -16.59 -25.73
N SER A 598 -32.60 -16.74 -26.87
CA SER A 598 -32.13 -18.02 -27.40
C SER A 598 -31.22 -18.74 -26.39
N PRO A 599 -31.22 -20.09 -26.34
CA PRO A 599 -30.25 -20.88 -25.59
C PRO A 599 -28.82 -20.40 -25.79
N HIS A 600 -28.06 -20.22 -24.70
CA HIS A 600 -26.63 -20.03 -24.77
C HIS A 600 -25.96 -21.33 -25.26
N LEU A 601 -25.10 -21.22 -26.26
CA LEU A 601 -24.32 -22.33 -26.79
C LEU A 601 -22.88 -22.20 -26.32
N SER A 602 -22.43 -23.16 -25.51
CA SER A 602 -21.03 -23.27 -25.09
C SER A 602 -20.13 -23.70 -26.26
N ALA A 603 -18.91 -23.13 -26.30
CA ALA A 603 -17.93 -23.29 -27.39
C ALA A 603 -16.54 -23.76 -26.89
#